data_AF-A0AAF0E7E6-F1
#
_entry.id   AF-A0AAF0E7E6-F1
#
_cell.length_a   1.000
_cell.length_b   1.000
_cell.length_c   1.000
_cell.angle_alpha   90.00
_cell.angle_beta   90.00
_cell.angle_gamma   90.00
#
_symmetry.space_group_name_H-M   'P 1'
#
loop_
_entity.id
_entity.type
_entity.pdbx_description
1 polymer ?
#
loop_
_entity_poly.entity_id
_entity_poly.type
_entity_poly.pdbx_seq_one_letter_code
_entity_poly.pdbx_strand_id
1 'polypeptide(L)'
;MDRFAAFHASHFEDPARRAWFAAHMMPVPPSAHTREELEDTWTTPAYGETDAQWQARHGLAHLMPGAARMFDQSRRFRAQRAAADTGAKEAPDLDALRAQALAALHEKRQQKEASR
;
A
#
# COMPACT_ATOMS: atom_id res chain seq x y z
N MET A 1 -11.58 16.76 -23.88
CA MET A 1 -10.76 15.61 -23.45
C MET A 1 -9.27 15.79 -23.79
N ASP A 2 -8.91 16.70 -24.70
CA ASP A 2 -7.57 16.75 -25.30
C ASP A 2 -6.44 17.24 -24.39
N ARG A 3 -6.74 18.03 -23.35
CA ARG A 3 -5.72 18.56 -22.43
C ARG A 3 -5.07 17.46 -21.58
N PHE A 4 -5.84 16.45 -21.17
CA PHE A 4 -5.30 15.33 -20.40
C PHE A 4 -4.45 14.40 -21.27
N ALA A 5 -4.91 14.11 -22.50
CA ALA A 5 -4.16 13.31 -23.46
C ALA A 5 -2.83 13.99 -23.85
N ALA A 6 -2.84 15.29 -24.14
CA ALA A 6 -1.62 16.05 -24.44
C ALA A 6 -0.66 16.14 -23.25
N PHE A 7 -1.19 16.26 -22.03
CA PHE A 7 -0.38 16.19 -20.82
C PHE A 7 0.29 14.81 -20.68
N HIS A 8 -0.48 13.73 -20.85
CA HIS A 8 0.03 12.37 -20.72
C HIS A 8 1.12 12.08 -21.75
N ALA A 9 0.88 12.43 -23.01
CA ALA A 9 1.83 12.24 -24.10
C ALA A 9 3.16 12.97 -23.83
N SER A 10 3.09 14.23 -23.38
CA SER A 10 4.30 15.05 -23.13
C SER A 10 5.04 14.70 -21.84
N HIS A 11 4.43 14.01 -20.88
CA HIS A 11 5.07 13.71 -19.59
C HIS A 11 5.50 12.25 -19.46
N PHE A 12 4.77 11.32 -20.08
CA PHE A 12 4.99 9.89 -19.90
C PHE A 12 5.36 9.16 -21.19
N GLU A 13 4.96 9.66 -22.37
CA GLU A 13 5.20 8.97 -23.64
C GLU A 13 6.42 9.53 -24.39
N ASP A 14 6.91 10.72 -24.02
CA ASP A 14 8.13 11.31 -24.55
C ASP A 14 9.36 10.41 -24.27
N PRO A 15 9.97 9.80 -25.31
CA PRO A 15 11.10 8.89 -25.15
C PRO A 15 12.34 9.57 -24.53
N ALA A 16 12.54 10.87 -24.80
CA ALA A 16 13.69 11.61 -24.27
C ALA A 16 13.52 11.83 -22.75
N ARG A 17 12.32 12.18 -22.30
CA ARG A 17 12.00 12.29 -20.87
C ARG A 17 12.10 10.94 -20.18
N ARG A 18 11.60 9.86 -20.78
CA ARG A 18 11.74 8.51 -20.23
C ARG A 18 13.20 8.09 -20.09
N ALA A 19 14.03 8.36 -21.08
CA ALA A 19 15.46 8.08 -21.02
C ALA A 19 16.15 8.92 -19.93
N TRP A 20 15.78 10.20 -19.80
CA TRP A 20 16.27 11.06 -18.72
C TRP A 20 15.88 10.51 -17.35
N PHE A 21 14.61 10.14 -17.14
CA PHE A 21 14.15 9.52 -15.88
C PHE A 21 14.85 8.19 -15.62
N ALA A 22 15.01 7.31 -16.61
CA ALA A 22 15.71 6.05 -16.45
C ALA A 22 17.18 6.26 -16.06
N ALA A 23 17.84 7.29 -16.59
CA ALA A 23 19.20 7.65 -16.22
C ALA A 23 19.31 8.26 -14.81
N HIS A 24 18.26 8.92 -14.33
CA HIS A 24 18.23 9.59 -13.01
C HIS A 24 17.53 8.78 -11.91
N MET A 25 16.81 7.71 -12.27
CA MET A 25 16.40 6.64 -11.38
C MET A 25 17.64 5.81 -11.06
N MET A 26 18.59 6.44 -10.38
CA MET A 26 19.69 5.70 -9.77
C MET A 26 19.08 4.69 -8.81
N PRO A 27 19.55 3.43 -8.80
CA PRO A 27 19.26 2.56 -7.68
C PRO A 27 19.69 3.31 -6.43
N VAL A 28 18.72 3.62 -5.55
CA VAL A 28 19.03 4.22 -4.25
C VAL A 28 20.03 3.26 -3.61
N PRO A 29 21.27 3.69 -3.32
CA PRO A 29 22.23 2.81 -2.69
C PRO A 29 21.58 2.25 -1.42
N PRO A 30 21.80 0.98 -1.10
CA PRO A 30 21.24 0.41 0.12
C PRO A 30 21.65 1.33 1.27
N SER A 31 20.64 1.89 1.93
CA SER A 31 20.85 2.74 3.10
C SER A 31 21.68 1.95 4.11
N ALA A 32 22.73 2.57 4.65
CA ALA A 32 23.48 2.00 5.78
C ALA A 32 22.59 1.84 7.02
N HIS A 33 21.49 2.58 7.06
CA HIS A 33 20.48 2.51 8.11
C HIS A 33 19.41 1.50 7.78
N THR A 34 19.02 0.74 8.80
CA THR A 34 17.80 -0.05 8.75
C THR A 34 16.59 0.84 8.52
N ARG A 35 15.50 0.25 8.03
CA ARG A 35 14.25 0.99 7.84
C ARG A 35 13.76 1.56 9.17
N GLU A 36 13.93 0.80 10.24
CA GLU A 36 13.58 1.17 11.60
C GLU A 36 14.39 2.40 12.06
N GLU A 37 15.70 2.43 11.83
CA GLU A 37 16.55 3.60 12.14
C GLU A 37 16.15 4.87 11.36
N LEU A 38 15.77 4.70 10.09
CA LEU A 38 15.23 5.80 9.30
C LEU A 38 13.92 6.29 9.89
N GLU A 39 13.01 5.40 10.29
CA GLU A 39 11.72 5.76 10.90
C GLU A 39 11.90 6.44 12.28
N ASP A 40 12.87 6.01 13.08
CA ASP A 40 13.19 6.60 14.39
C ASP A 40 13.63 8.06 14.27
N THR A 41 14.37 8.40 13.20
CA THR A 41 14.80 9.77 12.90
C THR A 41 13.62 10.74 12.74
N TRP A 42 12.47 10.24 12.28
CA TRP A 42 11.23 11.00 12.03
C TRP A 42 10.17 10.84 13.12
N THR A 43 10.47 10.15 14.22
CA THR A 43 9.49 9.89 15.29
C THR A 43 10.01 10.17 16.69
N THR A 44 11.33 10.28 16.84
CA THR A 44 12.00 10.48 18.14
C THR A 44 12.87 11.74 18.12
N PRO A 45 12.67 12.68 19.08
CA PRO A 45 13.59 13.78 19.29
C PRO A 45 14.99 13.29 19.66
N ALA A 46 16.02 14.02 19.23
CA ALA A 46 17.38 13.76 19.68
C ALA A 46 17.50 14.00 21.20
N TYR A 47 18.54 13.44 21.82
CA TYR A 47 18.76 13.61 23.27
C TYR A 47 18.87 15.09 23.65
N GLY A 48 17.95 15.57 24.49
CA GLY A 48 17.89 16.97 24.92
C GLY A 48 17.24 17.92 23.90
N GLU A 49 16.79 17.42 22.75
CA GLU A 49 16.03 18.20 21.78
C GLU A 49 14.59 18.39 22.26
N THR A 50 14.12 19.63 22.26
CA THR A 50 12.72 19.94 22.54
C THR A 50 11.84 19.64 21.33
N ASP A 51 10.55 19.38 21.56
CA ASP A 51 9.59 19.11 20.48
C ASP A 51 9.56 20.21 19.40
N ALA A 52 9.67 21.49 19.80
CA ALA A 52 9.69 22.62 18.87
C ALA A 52 10.94 22.64 17.98
N GLN A 53 12.09 22.25 18.53
CA GLN A 53 13.36 22.16 17.78
C GLN A 53 13.32 20.99 16.80
N TRP A 54 12.81 19.84 17.24
CA TRP A 54 12.61 18.68 16.40
C TRP A 54 11.66 18.97 15.23
N GLN A 55 10.55 19.67 15.50
CA GLN A 55 9.60 20.10 14.47
C GLN A 55 10.23 21.06 13.45
N ALA A 56 11.01 22.05 13.92
CA ALA A 56 11.68 23.01 13.04
C ALA A 56 12.68 22.31 12.11
N ARG A 57 13.43 21.32 12.63
CA ARG A 57 14.39 20.52 11.86
C ARG A 57 13.75 19.72 10.73
N HIS A 58 12.54 19.23 10.94
CA HIS A 58 11.82 18.38 9.98
C HIS A 58 10.74 19.09 9.16
N GLY A 59 10.59 20.40 9.31
CA GLY A 59 9.54 21.17 8.64
C GLY A 59 8.12 20.82 9.13
N LEU A 60 8.01 20.30 10.36
CA LEU A 60 6.77 19.83 10.99
C LEU A 60 6.24 20.80 12.04
N ALA A 61 6.53 22.09 11.92
CA ALA A 61 6.17 23.15 12.88
C ALA A 61 4.68 23.20 13.28
N HIS A 62 3.80 22.55 12.50
CA HIS A 62 2.36 22.50 12.73
C HIS A 62 1.84 21.12 13.19
N LEU A 63 2.72 20.12 13.33
CA LEU A 63 2.36 18.75 13.71
C LEU A 63 3.05 18.36 15.01
N MET A 64 2.26 18.03 16.03
CA MET A 64 2.77 17.48 17.28
C MET A 64 3.49 16.14 17.03
N PRO A 65 4.56 15.79 17.77
CA PRO A 65 5.23 14.48 17.64
C PRO A 65 4.26 13.30 17.78
N GLY A 66 3.21 13.44 18.60
CA GLY A 66 2.12 12.47 18.70
C GLY A 66 1.35 12.26 17.39
N ALA A 67 1.12 13.32 16.61
CA ALA A 67 0.46 13.22 15.30
C ALA A 67 1.34 12.48 14.29
N ALA A 68 2.65 12.73 14.28
CA ALA A 68 3.60 11.99 13.46
C ALA A 68 3.57 10.48 13.78
N ARG A 69 3.53 10.11 15.07
CA ARG A 69 3.38 8.71 15.51
C ARG A 69 2.06 8.08 15.07
N MET A 70 0.95 8.81 15.11
CA MET A 70 -0.36 8.31 14.67
C MET A 70 -0.41 8.02 13.17
N PHE A 71 0.17 8.89 12.34
CA PHE A 71 0.29 8.67 10.91
C PHE A 71 1.19 7.48 10.59
N ASP A 72 2.29 7.34 11.33
CA ASP A 72 3.22 6.23 11.14
C ASP A 72 2.61 4.88 11.55
N GLN A 73 1.91 4.82 12.68
CA GLN A 73 1.20 3.62 13.12
C GLN A 73 0.11 3.22 12.12
N SER A 74 -0.62 4.20 11.57
CA SER A 74 -1.60 3.97 10.50
C SER A 74 -0.97 3.45 9.20
N ARG A 75 0.26 3.89 8.89
CA ARG A 75 1.05 3.42 7.74
C ARG A 75 1.53 1.97 7.96
N ARG A 76 2.09 1.66 9.13
CA ARG A 76 2.55 0.31 9.50
C ARG A 76 1.40 -0.69 9.49
N PHE A 77 0.23 -0.33 10.03
CA PHE A 77 -0.96 -1.17 9.99
C PHE A 77 -1.38 -1.52 8.55
N ARG A 78 -1.41 -0.54 7.64
CA ARG A 78 -1.74 -0.78 6.22
C ARG A 78 -0.71 -1.67 5.53
N ALA A 79 0.58 -1.48 5.81
CA ALA A 79 1.66 -2.30 5.26
C ALA A 79 1.59 -3.75 5.77
N GLN A 80 1.33 -3.96 7.06
CA GLN A 80 1.13 -5.29 7.64
C GLN A 80 -0.08 -5.98 7.04
N ARG A 81 -1.20 -5.26 6.86
CA ARG A 81 -2.38 -5.80 6.17
C ARG A 81 -2.08 -6.18 4.73
N ALA A 82 -1.39 -5.33 3.97
CA ALA A 82 -1.04 -5.63 2.59
C ALA A 82 -0.14 -6.88 2.50
N ALA A 83 0.85 -6.99 3.40
CA ALA A 83 1.73 -8.16 3.48
C ALA A 83 0.96 -9.44 3.87
N ALA A 84 0.03 -9.34 4.82
CA ALA A 84 -0.84 -10.44 5.22
C ALA A 84 -1.81 -10.85 4.10
N ASP A 85 -2.36 -9.90 3.34
CA ASP A 85 -3.22 -10.18 2.19
C ASP A 85 -2.43 -10.79 1.01
N THR A 86 -1.13 -10.52 0.87
CA THR A 86 -0.25 -11.24 -0.07
C THR A 86 0.18 -12.63 0.41
N GLY A 87 0.15 -12.89 1.72
CA GLY A 87 0.46 -14.21 2.30
C GLY A 87 -0.77 -15.10 2.53
N ALA A 88 -1.95 -14.52 2.62
CA ALA A 88 -3.22 -15.21 2.83
C ALA A 88 -4.15 -14.94 1.65
N LYS A 89 -4.09 -15.82 0.64
CA LYS A 89 -5.20 -16.24 -0.23
C LYS A 89 -4.71 -17.32 -1.19
N GLU A 90 -4.71 -18.57 -0.74
CA GLU A 90 -5.44 -19.54 -1.55
C GLU A 90 -6.87 -19.00 -1.59
N ALA A 91 -7.22 -18.32 -2.69
CA ALA A 91 -8.60 -17.97 -2.92
C ALA A 91 -9.39 -19.28 -2.84
N PRO A 92 -10.48 -19.36 -2.06
CA PRO A 92 -11.34 -20.53 -2.13
C PRO A 92 -11.73 -20.67 -3.59
N ASP A 93 -11.45 -21.84 -4.17
CA ASP A 93 -11.73 -22.13 -5.57
C ASP A 93 -13.21 -21.86 -5.83
N LEU A 94 -13.48 -20.71 -6.44
CA LEU A 94 -14.83 -20.19 -6.65
C LEU A 94 -15.62 -21.14 -7.56
N ASP A 95 -14.92 -21.89 -8.41
CA ASP A 95 -15.52 -22.88 -9.28
C ASP A 95 -15.93 -24.13 -8.48
N ALA A 96 -15.13 -24.56 -7.50
CA ALA A 96 -15.50 -25.64 -6.59
C ALA A 96 -16.72 -25.28 -5.72
N LEU A 97 -16.79 -24.04 -5.20
CA LEU A 97 -17.94 -23.55 -4.44
C LEU A 97 -19.20 -23.45 -5.31
N ARG A 98 -19.05 -23.00 -6.56
CA ARG A 98 -20.15 -22.93 -7.53
C ARG A 98 -20.67 -24.32 -7.90
N ALA A 99 -19.77 -25.28 -8.09
CA ALA A 99 -20.14 -26.66 -8.38
C ALA A 99 -20.92 -27.29 -7.20
N GLN A 100 -20.48 -27.08 -5.96
CA GLN A 100 -21.21 -27.54 -4.77
C GLN A 100 -22.61 -26.91 -4.66
N ALA A 101 -22.72 -25.60 -4.89
CA ALA A 101 -24.00 -24.91 -4.82
C ALA A 101 -25.00 -25.43 -5.88
N LEU A 102 -24.52 -25.71 -7.10
CA LEU A 102 -25.35 -26.29 -8.16
C LEU A 102 -25.77 -27.73 -7.84
N ALA A 103 -24.85 -28.55 -7.31
CA ALA A 103 -25.17 -29.92 -6.90
C ALA A 103 -26.27 -29.94 -5.82
N ALA A 104 -26.16 -29.08 -4.80
CA ALA A 104 -27.15 -28.96 -3.74
C ALA A 104 -28.54 -28.50 -4.25
N LEU A 105 -28.59 -27.66 -5.29
CA LEU A 105 -29.84 -27.24 -5.94
C LEU A 105 -30.49 -28.38 -6.73
N HIS A 106 -29.68 -29.18 -7.44
CA HIS A 106 -30.17 -30.35 -8.17
C HIS A 106 -30.73 -31.41 -7.22
N GLU A 107 -30.06 -31.67 -6.11
CA GLU A 107 -30.51 -32.63 -5.09
C GLU A 107 -31.85 -32.19 -4.46
N LYS A 108 -31.99 -30.91 -4.09
CA LYS A 108 -33.26 -30.35 -3.60
C LYS A 108 -34.40 -30.47 -4.61
N ARG A 109 -34.09 -30.31 -5.90
CA ARG A 109 -35.10 -30.44 -6.97
C ARG A 109 -35.58 -31.88 -7.11
N GLN A 110 -34.66 -32.85 -7.08
CA GLN A 110 -35.00 -34.27 -7.15
C GLN A 110 -35.80 -34.73 -5.92
N GLN A 111 -35.44 -34.28 -4.72
CA GLN A 111 -36.21 -34.58 -3.49
C GLN A 111 -37.65 -34.04 -3.56
N LYS A 112 -37.84 -32.88 -4.19
CA LYS A 112 -39.16 -32.25 -4.36
C LYS A 112 -40.01 -32.94 -5.44
N GLU A 113 -39.38 -33.49 -6.47
CA GLU A 113 -40.05 -34.29 -7.51
C GLU A 113 -40.40 -35.71 -7.01
N ALA A 114 -39.57 -36.30 -6.13
CA ALA A 114 -39.82 -37.61 -5.53
C ALA A 114 -40.85 -37.61 -4.39
N SER A 115 -41.16 -36.45 -3.80
CA SER A 115 -42.16 -36.28 -2.73
C SER A 115 -43.56 -35.89 -3.26
N ARG A 116 -43.79 -36.03 -4.58
CA ARG A 116 -45.04 -35.71 -5.27
C ARG A 116 -45.67 -36.99 -5.83
#